data_AF-A0A1G6GWU2-F1
#
_entry.id   AF-A0A1G6GWU2-F1
#
_cell.length_a   1.000
_cell.length_b   1.000
_cell.length_c   1.000
_cell.angle_alpha   90.00
_cell.angle_beta   90.00
_cell.angle_gamma   90.00
#
_symmetry.space_group_name_H-M   'P 1'
#
loop_
_entity.id
_entity.type
_entity.pdbx_description
1 polymer ?
#
loop_
_entity_poly.entity_id
_entity_poly.type
_entity_poly.pdbx_seq_one_letter_code
_entity_poly.pdbx_strand_id
1 'polypeptide(L)'
;MIISLIKRVLRHAIDVSHWKVILLGVIFLVVSTFILLYLDPKQFKDPFNSFWFVMTTVSQVGYGDHVPETAGAKLYTMLIYLVGVGLFAVMVAKWIDFITTYEKKKGGHHVGTHVKDHIVMITWSQKTAVTLETLLAQDESLHIVVIDQLKQLPYQHPHVHHIQGRATDEETLKKARVCQARSVSIFAPDHPVDFEAIDGKAVLIATTIRQFCKRTSATPYIVSELLHEDHIQNSAVDCFDEWLLSHRPFSHCMAKSVLKQH
;
A
#
# COMPACT_ATOMS: atom_id res chain seq x y z
N MET A 1 -0.12 -32.76 -17.24
CA MET A 1 -0.39 -31.95 -18.45
C MET A 1 -1.62 -31.04 -18.31
N ILE A 2 -2.74 -31.54 -17.77
CA ILE A 2 -3.97 -30.72 -17.54
C ILE A 2 -3.74 -29.61 -16.49
N ILE A 3 -3.10 -29.92 -15.36
CA ILE A 3 -2.81 -28.94 -14.28
C ILE A 3 -1.91 -27.80 -14.77
N SER A 4 -0.93 -28.08 -15.63
CA SER A 4 -0.07 -27.06 -16.22
C SER A 4 -0.81 -26.18 -17.24
N LEU A 5 -1.79 -26.74 -17.95
CA LEU A 5 -2.67 -25.98 -18.84
C LEU A 5 -3.59 -25.06 -18.04
N ILE A 6 -4.23 -25.58 -16.99
CA ILE A 6 -5.08 -24.83 -16.06
C ILE A 6 -4.28 -23.69 -15.41
N LYS A 7 -3.07 -23.95 -14.90
CA LYS A 7 -2.19 -22.91 -14.35
C LYS A 7 -1.78 -21.85 -15.38
N ARG A 8 -1.58 -22.23 -16.65
CA ARG A 8 -1.22 -21.29 -17.72
C ARG A 8 -2.41 -20.40 -18.10
N VAL A 9 -3.61 -20.97 -18.20
CA VAL A 9 -4.86 -20.23 -18.44
C VAL A 9 -5.18 -19.31 -17.26
N LEU A 10 -5.06 -19.79 -16.01
CA LEU A 10 -5.23 -18.97 -14.80
C LEU A 10 -4.27 -17.78 -14.77
N ARG A 11 -2.97 -17.99 -15.05
CA ARG A 11 -2.00 -16.88 -15.09
C ARG A 11 -2.29 -15.86 -16.19
N HIS A 12 -2.64 -16.31 -17.40
CA HIS A 12 -3.02 -15.38 -18.46
C HIS A 12 -4.32 -14.62 -18.15
N ALA A 13 -5.30 -15.25 -17.49
CA ALA A 13 -6.51 -14.56 -17.03
C ALA A 13 -6.22 -13.50 -15.94
N ILE A 14 -5.15 -13.68 -15.17
CA ILE A 14 -4.72 -12.72 -14.14
C ILE A 14 -4.06 -11.48 -14.77
N ASP A 15 -3.33 -11.61 -15.89
CA ASP A 15 -2.70 -10.47 -16.59
C ASP A 15 -3.66 -9.64 -17.46
N VAL A 16 -4.88 -10.13 -17.71
CA VAL A 16 -5.89 -9.33 -18.42
C VAL A 16 -6.38 -8.20 -17.51
N SER A 17 -6.46 -6.98 -18.07
CA SER A 17 -7.03 -5.81 -17.40
C SER A 17 -8.38 -6.16 -16.74
N HIS A 18 -8.53 -5.75 -15.48
CA HIS A 18 -9.67 -6.11 -14.61
C HIS A 18 -11.01 -5.80 -15.28
N TRP A 19 -11.08 -4.69 -16.01
CA TRP A 19 -12.29 -4.26 -16.72
C TRP A 19 -12.73 -5.23 -17.81
N LYS A 20 -11.79 -5.80 -18.58
CA LYS A 20 -12.12 -6.70 -19.70
C LYS A 20 -12.75 -8.01 -19.21
N VAL A 21 -12.25 -8.54 -18.09
CA VAL A 21 -12.77 -9.78 -17.48
C VAL A 21 -14.18 -9.54 -16.93
N ILE A 22 -14.38 -8.44 -16.22
CA ILE A 22 -15.71 -8.06 -15.69
C ILE A 22 -16.70 -7.87 -16.84
N LEU A 23 -16.31 -7.15 -17.89
CA LEU A 23 -17.16 -6.91 -19.07
C LEU A 23 -17.53 -8.21 -19.79
N LEU A 24 -16.55 -9.11 -20.01
CA LEU A 24 -16.81 -10.43 -20.60
C LEU A 24 -17.80 -11.25 -19.76
N GLY A 25 -17.62 -11.24 -18.44
CA GLY A 25 -18.52 -11.90 -17.50
C GLY A 25 -19.95 -11.37 -17.53
N VAL A 26 -20.11 -10.06 -17.53
CA VAL A 26 -21.43 -9.41 -17.66
C VAL A 26 -22.09 -9.75 -18.99
N ILE A 27 -21.35 -9.70 -20.10
CA ILE A 27 -21.86 -10.08 -21.41
C ILE A 27 -22.31 -11.55 -21.41
N PHE A 28 -21.50 -12.46 -20.84
CA PHE A 28 -21.84 -13.87 -20.73
C PHE A 28 -23.14 -14.10 -19.95
N LEU A 29 -23.32 -13.43 -18.81
CA LEU A 29 -24.55 -13.54 -18.00
C LEU A 29 -25.78 -13.04 -18.77
N VAL A 30 -25.67 -11.89 -19.42
CA VAL A 30 -26.78 -11.29 -20.20
C VAL A 30 -27.13 -12.17 -21.40
N VAL A 31 -26.14 -12.63 -22.16
CA VAL A 31 -26.36 -13.52 -23.31
C VAL A 31 -26.98 -14.84 -22.87
N SER A 32 -26.49 -15.44 -21.78
CA SER A 32 -27.03 -16.69 -21.24
C SER A 32 -28.48 -16.55 -20.79
N THR A 33 -28.83 -15.40 -20.22
CA THR A 33 -30.20 -15.06 -19.82
C THR A 33 -31.16 -15.09 -21.02
N PHE A 34 -30.82 -14.41 -22.12
CA PHE A 34 -31.68 -14.37 -23.29
C PHE A 34 -31.71 -15.70 -24.06
N ILE A 35 -30.62 -16.46 -24.07
CA ILE A 35 -30.60 -17.79 -24.68
C ILE A 35 -31.53 -18.74 -23.93
N LEU A 36 -31.51 -18.77 -22.59
CA LEU A 36 -32.41 -19.62 -21.81
C LEU A 36 -33.88 -19.19 -21.96
N LEU A 37 -34.15 -17.89 -21.98
CA LEU A 37 -35.47 -17.35 -22.24
C LEU A 37 -36.02 -17.83 -23.60
N TYR A 38 -35.18 -17.87 -24.62
CA TYR A 38 -35.56 -18.34 -25.95
C TYR A 38 -35.73 -19.87 -26.03
N LEU A 39 -34.87 -20.63 -25.34
CA LEU A 39 -34.88 -22.10 -25.39
C LEU A 39 -35.97 -22.73 -24.51
N ASP A 40 -36.42 -22.05 -23.46
CA ASP A 40 -37.49 -22.52 -22.59
C ASP A 40 -38.37 -21.37 -22.08
N PRO A 41 -39.16 -20.73 -22.97
CA PRO A 41 -40.01 -19.59 -22.63
C PRO A 41 -41.18 -19.97 -21.70
N LYS A 42 -41.47 -21.26 -21.53
CA LYS A 42 -42.53 -21.74 -20.62
C LYS A 42 -42.08 -21.66 -19.17
N GLN A 43 -40.84 -22.09 -18.89
CA GLN A 43 -40.26 -22.02 -17.56
C GLN A 43 -39.69 -20.65 -17.22
N PHE A 44 -39.06 -20.00 -18.19
CA PHE A 44 -38.54 -18.67 -18.04
C PHE A 44 -39.47 -17.68 -18.74
N LYS A 45 -40.53 -17.26 -18.03
CA LYS A 45 -41.55 -16.36 -18.60
C LYS A 45 -41.08 -14.93 -18.78
N ASP A 46 -40.06 -14.53 -18.03
CA ASP A 46 -39.49 -13.20 -18.02
C ASP A 46 -37.95 -13.26 -17.95
N PRO A 47 -37.25 -12.21 -18.44
CA PRO A 47 -35.78 -12.17 -18.41
C PRO A 47 -35.20 -12.22 -17.00
N PHE A 48 -35.95 -11.77 -15.99
CA PHE A 48 -35.47 -11.74 -14.61
C PHE A 48 -35.34 -13.16 -14.05
N ASN A 49 -36.32 -14.04 -14.29
CA ASN A 49 -36.27 -15.45 -13.89
C ASN A 49 -35.15 -16.22 -14.61
N SER A 50 -34.90 -15.92 -15.89
CA SER A 50 -33.75 -16.47 -16.61
C SER A 50 -32.43 -16.02 -15.98
N PHE A 51 -32.29 -14.72 -15.67
CA PHE A 51 -31.09 -14.16 -15.08
C PHE A 51 -30.85 -14.71 -13.67
N TRP A 52 -31.91 -14.81 -12.88
CA TRP A 52 -31.91 -15.45 -11.55
C TRP A 52 -31.38 -16.87 -11.61
N PHE A 53 -31.87 -17.69 -12.55
CA PHE A 53 -31.37 -19.05 -12.73
C PHE A 53 -29.89 -19.06 -13.13
N VAL A 54 -29.46 -18.25 -14.11
CA VAL A 54 -28.04 -18.17 -14.50
C VAL A 54 -27.18 -17.77 -13.31
N MET A 55 -27.60 -16.77 -12.54
CA MET A 55 -26.85 -16.26 -11.39
C MET A 55 -26.73 -17.30 -10.27
N THR A 56 -27.82 -17.97 -9.90
CA THR A 56 -27.82 -19.04 -8.88
C THR A 56 -27.04 -20.27 -9.33
N THR A 57 -26.99 -20.52 -10.64
CA THR A 57 -26.20 -21.59 -11.27
C THR A 57 -24.70 -21.28 -11.19
N VAL A 58 -24.25 -20.12 -11.66
CA VAL A 58 -22.80 -19.78 -11.64
C VAL A 58 -22.26 -19.54 -10.24
N SER A 59 -23.10 -19.09 -9.30
CA SER A 59 -22.77 -18.96 -7.88
C SER A 59 -22.86 -20.27 -7.09
N GLN A 60 -23.30 -21.35 -7.72
CA GLN A 60 -23.45 -22.69 -7.11
C GLN A 60 -24.46 -22.74 -5.93
N VAL A 61 -25.43 -21.83 -5.89
CA VAL A 61 -26.51 -21.84 -4.90
C VAL A 61 -27.61 -22.82 -5.30
N GLY A 62 -28.12 -22.71 -6.53
CA GLY A 62 -29.07 -23.67 -7.13
C GLY A 62 -30.35 -23.94 -6.34
N TYR A 63 -31.21 -22.94 -6.15
CA TYR A 63 -32.50 -23.10 -5.43
C TYR A 63 -33.45 -24.12 -6.07
N GLY A 64 -33.40 -24.29 -7.38
CA GLY A 64 -34.25 -25.24 -8.11
C GLY A 64 -35.71 -24.80 -8.29
N ASP A 65 -36.01 -23.52 -8.06
CA ASP A 65 -37.31 -22.87 -8.25
C ASP A 65 -37.65 -22.65 -9.73
N HIS A 66 -36.64 -22.28 -10.54
CA HIS A 66 -36.72 -22.23 -11.99
C HIS A 66 -35.68 -23.16 -12.57
N VAL A 67 -36.09 -24.16 -13.37
CA VAL A 67 -35.18 -25.12 -13.99
C VAL A 67 -35.54 -25.35 -15.46
N PRO A 68 -34.54 -25.54 -16.34
CA PRO A 68 -34.78 -25.84 -17.75
C PRO A 68 -35.42 -27.22 -17.90
N GLU A 69 -36.52 -27.31 -18.63
CA GLU A 69 -37.23 -28.55 -18.92
C GLU A 69 -36.90 -29.07 -20.32
N THR A 70 -36.74 -28.16 -21.30
CA THR A 70 -36.44 -28.53 -22.68
C THR A 70 -35.03 -29.12 -22.83
N ALA A 71 -34.86 -30.06 -23.77
CA ALA A 71 -33.56 -30.68 -24.05
C ALA A 71 -32.50 -29.65 -24.47
N GLY A 72 -32.91 -28.63 -25.27
CA GLY A 72 -32.03 -27.55 -25.69
C GLY A 72 -31.55 -26.69 -24.53
N ALA A 73 -32.47 -26.29 -23.63
CA ALA A 73 -32.10 -25.50 -22.46
C ALA A 73 -31.23 -26.30 -21.49
N LYS A 74 -31.49 -27.60 -21.29
CA LYS A 74 -30.62 -28.48 -20.48
C LYS A 74 -29.21 -28.59 -21.04
N LEU A 75 -29.07 -28.77 -22.36
CA LEU A 75 -27.76 -28.83 -23.02
C LEU A 75 -27.00 -27.50 -22.87
N TYR A 76 -27.70 -26.37 -23.00
CA TYR A 76 -27.10 -25.06 -22.78
C TYR A 76 -26.67 -24.85 -21.32
N THR A 77 -27.48 -25.28 -20.37
CA THR A 77 -27.12 -25.23 -18.94
C THR A 77 -25.86 -26.05 -18.63
N MET A 78 -25.63 -27.17 -19.30
CA MET A 78 -24.34 -27.90 -19.18
C MET A 78 -23.14 -27.03 -19.61
N LEU A 79 -23.30 -26.20 -20.65
CA LEU A 79 -22.27 -25.23 -21.05
C LEU A 79 -22.07 -24.15 -19.99
N ILE A 80 -23.15 -23.67 -19.36
CA ILE A 80 -23.06 -22.72 -18.23
C ILE A 80 -22.28 -23.33 -17.06
N TYR A 81 -22.46 -24.61 -16.74
CA TYR A 81 -21.67 -25.27 -15.70
C TYR A 81 -20.17 -25.31 -16.03
N LEU A 82 -19.82 -25.61 -17.29
CA LEU A 82 -18.41 -25.71 -17.69
C LEU A 82 -17.71 -24.36 -17.79
N VAL A 83 -18.37 -23.36 -18.37
CA VAL A 83 -17.77 -22.06 -18.68
C VAL A 83 -18.14 -20.99 -17.66
N GLY A 84 -19.43 -20.90 -17.31
CA GLY A 84 -19.98 -19.86 -16.45
C GLY A 84 -19.42 -19.89 -15.04
N VAL A 85 -19.28 -21.09 -14.44
CA VAL A 85 -18.72 -21.25 -13.09
C VAL A 85 -17.27 -20.76 -13.03
N GLY A 86 -16.45 -21.16 -14.01
CA GLY A 86 -15.06 -20.71 -14.09
C GLY A 86 -14.94 -19.21 -14.29
N LEU A 87 -15.74 -18.63 -15.19
CA LEU A 87 -15.77 -17.20 -15.44
C LEU A 87 -16.20 -16.41 -14.19
N PHE A 88 -17.23 -16.87 -13.49
CA PHE A 88 -17.73 -16.26 -12.26
C PHE A 88 -16.67 -16.28 -11.14
N ALA A 89 -15.96 -17.39 -10.95
CA ALA A 89 -14.87 -17.48 -9.97
C ALA A 89 -13.76 -16.44 -10.25
N VAL A 90 -13.36 -16.27 -11.52
CA VAL A 90 -12.36 -15.25 -11.90
C VAL A 90 -12.90 -13.84 -11.69
N MET A 91 -14.18 -13.58 -11.97
CA MET A 91 -14.80 -12.29 -11.68
C MET A 91 -14.70 -11.97 -10.19
N VAL A 92 -15.13 -12.87 -9.30
CA VAL A 92 -15.08 -12.66 -7.85
C VAL A 92 -13.65 -12.36 -7.38
N ALA A 93 -12.65 -13.10 -7.86
CA ALA A 93 -11.25 -12.83 -7.56
C ALA A 93 -10.83 -11.40 -7.99
N LYS A 94 -11.19 -10.97 -9.21
CA LYS A 94 -10.90 -9.62 -9.70
C LYS A 94 -11.63 -8.53 -8.92
N TRP A 95 -12.84 -8.79 -8.42
CA TRP A 95 -13.58 -7.87 -7.54
C TRP A 95 -12.87 -7.70 -6.19
N ILE A 96 -12.41 -8.78 -5.58
CA ILE A 96 -11.62 -8.75 -4.33
C ILE A 96 -10.30 -8.00 -4.57
N ASP A 97 -9.59 -8.29 -5.65
CA ASP A 97 -8.35 -7.58 -6.03
C ASP A 97 -8.61 -6.09 -6.26
N PHE A 98 -9.73 -5.72 -6.86
CA PHE A 98 -10.11 -4.33 -7.06
C PHE A 98 -10.34 -3.61 -5.73
N ILE A 99 -11.10 -4.22 -4.81
CA ILE A 99 -11.35 -3.66 -3.47
C ILE A 99 -10.03 -3.50 -2.71
N THR A 100 -9.21 -4.55 -2.65
CA THR A 100 -7.92 -4.49 -1.93
C THR A 100 -6.93 -3.52 -2.58
N THR A 101 -6.93 -3.38 -3.91
CA THR A 101 -6.10 -2.40 -4.62
C THR A 101 -6.61 -0.97 -4.39
N TYR A 102 -7.93 -0.79 -4.32
CA TYR A 102 -8.55 0.48 -3.99
C TYR A 102 -8.26 0.89 -2.54
N GLU A 103 -8.35 -0.04 -1.61
CA GLU A 103 -7.90 0.14 -0.22
C GLU A 103 -6.41 0.44 -0.15
N LYS A 104 -5.55 -0.24 -0.91
CA LYS A 104 -4.11 0.10 -0.98
C LYS A 104 -3.86 1.50 -1.56
N LYS A 105 -4.64 1.91 -2.56
CA LYS A 105 -4.55 3.26 -3.15
C LYS A 105 -5.11 4.35 -2.23
N LYS A 106 -6.11 4.03 -1.41
CA LYS A 106 -6.71 4.94 -0.42
C LYS A 106 -6.10 4.84 0.98
N GLY A 107 -5.32 3.82 1.27
CA GLY A 107 -5.05 3.32 2.61
C GLY A 107 -3.64 2.76 2.77
N GLY A 108 -2.64 3.54 2.34
CA GLY A 108 -1.53 3.74 3.27
C GLY A 108 -2.13 4.41 4.50
N HIS A 109 -2.41 3.61 5.53
CA HIS A 109 -3.04 3.98 6.82
C HIS A 109 -3.10 5.49 7.02
N HIS A 110 -4.29 6.08 6.79
CA HIS A 110 -4.55 7.46 7.18
C HIS A 110 -4.48 7.52 8.70
N VAL A 111 -3.31 7.86 9.22
CA VAL A 111 -3.21 8.31 10.59
C VAL A 111 -2.42 9.60 10.61
N GLY A 112 -3.04 10.63 11.18
CA GLY A 112 -2.48 11.97 11.31
C GLY A 112 -3.32 13.12 10.74
N THR A 113 -4.62 12.97 10.47
CA THR A 113 -5.46 14.12 10.01
C THR A 113 -5.78 15.13 11.12
N HIS A 114 -5.48 14.84 12.39
CA HIS A 114 -5.76 15.76 13.50
C HIS A 114 -4.58 16.10 14.41
N VAL A 115 -3.42 15.51 14.22
CA VAL A 115 -2.28 15.79 15.11
C VAL A 115 -1.53 17.00 14.61
N LYS A 116 -1.51 18.05 15.43
CA LYS A 116 -0.52 19.13 15.36
C LYS A 116 0.58 18.75 16.36
N ASP A 117 1.82 19.14 16.09
CA ASP A 117 2.95 18.92 17.00
C ASP A 117 3.46 17.47 17.08
N HIS A 118 3.45 16.76 15.95
CA HIS A 118 3.99 15.40 15.79
C HIS A 118 5.44 15.39 15.28
N ILE A 119 6.13 14.26 15.42
CA ILE A 119 7.48 14.04 14.89
C ILE A 119 7.39 13.23 13.60
N VAL A 120 8.15 13.62 12.57
CA VAL A 120 8.27 12.84 11.32
C VAL A 120 9.64 12.18 11.27
N MET A 121 9.68 10.87 11.04
CA MET A 121 10.91 10.10 10.82
C MET A 121 10.94 9.57 9.39
N ILE A 122 12.05 9.75 8.70
CA ILE A 122 12.22 9.36 7.29
C ILE A 122 13.28 8.28 7.20
N THR A 123 12.95 7.21 6.48
CA THR A 123 13.72 5.96 6.37
C THR A 123 13.66 5.15 7.66
N TRP A 124 13.13 3.93 7.57
CA TRP A 124 13.14 2.97 8.66
C TRP A 124 14.49 2.27 8.77
N SER A 125 14.98 2.11 9.99
CA SER A 125 16.21 1.43 10.36
C SER A 125 16.14 0.98 11.82
N GLN A 126 17.08 0.14 12.28
CA GLN A 126 17.21 -0.22 13.70
C GLN A 126 17.38 1.03 14.57
N LYS A 127 18.17 2.01 14.11
CA LYS A 127 18.34 3.31 14.78
C LYS A 127 17.01 4.06 14.91
N THR A 128 16.18 4.01 13.87
CA THR A 128 14.85 4.63 13.89
C THR A 128 13.95 3.96 14.92
N ALA A 129 13.95 2.62 14.98
CA ALA A 129 13.17 1.85 15.96
C ALA A 129 13.57 2.20 17.40
N VAL A 130 14.87 2.18 17.70
CA VAL A 130 15.39 2.52 19.04
C VAL A 130 15.07 3.98 19.42
N THR A 131 15.21 4.92 18.48
CA THR A 131 14.88 6.33 18.73
C THR A 131 13.40 6.51 19.00
N LEU A 132 12.55 5.85 18.21
CA LEU A 132 11.10 5.87 18.37
C LEU A 132 10.69 5.31 19.73
N GLU A 133 11.23 4.18 20.15
CA GLU A 133 10.96 3.57 21.45
C GLU A 133 11.40 4.49 22.60
N THR A 134 12.57 5.12 22.46
CA THR A 134 13.09 6.06 23.47
C THR A 134 12.18 7.28 23.63
N LEU A 135 11.67 7.83 22.53
CA LEU A 135 10.75 8.98 22.57
C LEU A 135 9.41 8.62 23.20
N LEU A 136 8.82 7.49 22.82
CA LEU A 136 7.56 7.03 23.39
C LEU A 136 7.68 6.68 24.87
N ALA A 137 8.84 6.17 25.31
CA ALA A 137 9.11 5.93 26.72
C ALA A 137 9.23 7.21 27.56
N GLN A 138 9.62 8.33 26.94
CA GLN A 138 9.69 9.64 27.61
C GLN A 138 8.33 10.35 27.61
N ASP A 139 7.56 10.22 26.53
CA ASP A 139 6.23 10.81 26.39
C ASP A 139 5.35 9.90 25.52
N GLU A 140 4.48 9.14 26.18
CA GLU A 140 3.56 8.21 25.52
C GLU A 140 2.51 8.92 24.66
N SER A 141 2.30 10.23 24.86
CA SER A 141 1.32 11.01 24.07
C SER A 141 1.86 11.49 22.72
N LEU A 142 3.17 11.30 22.46
CA LEU A 142 3.79 11.68 21.20
C LEU A 142 3.24 10.86 20.03
N HIS A 143 2.82 11.57 19.00
CA HIS A 143 2.53 10.96 17.70
C HIS A 143 3.77 11.01 16.81
N ILE A 144 4.10 9.87 16.22
CA ILE A 144 5.25 9.71 15.33
C ILE A 144 4.78 9.20 13.98
N VAL A 145 5.14 9.92 12.92
CA VAL A 145 4.84 9.56 11.53
C VAL A 145 6.13 9.08 10.86
N VAL A 146 6.15 7.83 10.41
CA VAL A 146 7.28 7.24 9.70
C VAL A 146 6.99 7.21 8.19
N ILE A 147 7.87 7.80 7.40
CA ILE A 147 7.84 7.76 5.93
C ILE A 147 8.87 6.73 5.43
N ASP A 148 8.40 5.69 4.75
CA ASP A 148 9.27 4.71 4.10
C ASP A 148 8.59 4.11 2.85
N GLN A 149 9.33 3.40 2.01
CA GLN A 149 8.81 2.63 0.88
C GLN A 149 8.36 1.21 1.27
N LEU A 150 8.66 0.77 2.49
CA LEU A 150 8.14 -0.48 3.06
C LEU A 150 6.61 -0.56 2.91
N LYS A 151 6.08 -1.78 2.69
CA LYS A 151 4.61 -1.97 2.61
C LYS A 151 3.94 -1.80 3.96
N GLN A 152 4.61 -2.27 5.00
CA GLN A 152 4.16 -2.20 6.39
C GLN A 152 5.39 -1.99 7.26
N LEU A 153 5.22 -1.17 8.30
CA LEU A 153 6.27 -0.94 9.28
C LEU A 153 6.40 -2.20 10.16
N PRO A 154 7.61 -2.71 10.43
CA PRO A 154 7.83 -3.83 11.34
C PRO A 154 7.76 -3.37 12.81
N TYR A 155 6.80 -2.49 13.12
CA TYR A 155 6.55 -1.91 14.43
C TYR A 155 5.08 -1.52 14.53
N GLN A 156 4.42 -1.86 15.63
CA GLN A 156 3.00 -1.59 15.84
C GLN A 156 2.80 -0.84 17.16
N HIS A 157 2.25 0.36 17.08
CA HIS A 157 1.90 1.17 18.24
C HIS A 157 0.76 2.14 17.90
N PRO A 158 -0.19 2.42 18.81
CA PRO A 158 -1.34 3.27 18.53
C PRO A 158 -0.98 4.69 18.05
N HIS A 159 0.12 5.26 18.55
CA HIS A 159 0.59 6.61 18.19
C HIS A 159 1.68 6.63 17.12
N VAL A 160 1.98 5.48 16.51
CA VAL A 160 2.93 5.38 15.40
C VAL A 160 2.19 5.14 14.10
N HIS A 161 2.52 5.94 13.11
CA HIS A 161 1.77 6.04 11.87
C HIS A 161 2.73 5.86 10.70
N HIS A 162 2.38 5.00 9.75
CA HIS A 162 3.25 4.70 8.63
C HIS A 162 2.66 5.22 7.32
N ILE A 163 3.45 6.01 6.60
CA ILE A 163 3.13 6.53 5.29
C ILE A 163 4.06 5.88 4.27
N GLN A 164 3.47 5.01 3.46
CA GLN A 164 4.18 4.37 2.37
C GLN A 164 4.39 5.36 1.21
N GLY A 165 5.65 5.70 0.91
CA GLY A 165 6.02 6.56 -0.21
C GLY A 165 7.47 7.04 -0.16
N ARG A 166 7.90 7.81 -1.16
CA ARG A 166 9.23 8.45 -1.16
C ARG A 166 9.11 9.82 -0.51
N ALA A 167 10.07 10.16 0.35
CA ALA A 167 10.15 11.49 0.97
C ALA A 167 10.55 12.61 -0.03
N THR A 168 10.79 12.27 -1.29
CA THR A 168 10.98 13.22 -2.40
C THR A 168 9.67 13.60 -3.09
N ASP A 169 8.57 12.89 -2.80
CA ASP A 169 7.29 13.09 -3.48
C ASP A 169 6.43 14.09 -2.69
N GLU A 170 5.98 15.18 -3.31
CA GLU A 170 5.17 16.22 -2.63
C GLU A 170 3.88 15.65 -2.00
N GLU A 171 3.23 14.67 -2.66
CA GLU A 171 2.04 14.00 -2.12
C GLU A 171 2.32 13.24 -0.82
N THR A 172 3.49 12.61 -0.70
CA THR A 172 3.92 11.92 0.52
C THR A 172 4.19 12.93 1.64
N LEU A 173 4.89 14.02 1.33
CA LEU A 173 5.18 15.11 2.28
C LEU A 173 3.89 15.78 2.79
N LYS A 174 2.91 15.99 1.88
CA LYS A 174 1.59 16.52 2.21
C LYS A 174 0.80 15.58 3.11
N LYS A 175 0.78 14.27 2.82
CA LYS A 175 0.15 13.25 3.68
C LYS A 175 0.79 13.22 5.07
N ALA A 176 2.10 13.37 5.14
CA ALA A 176 2.86 13.37 6.39
C ALA A 176 2.81 14.69 7.16
N ARG A 177 2.23 15.75 6.57
CA ARG A 177 2.13 17.08 7.18
C ARG A 177 3.47 17.60 7.71
N VAL A 178 4.53 17.41 6.91
CA VAL A 178 5.91 17.75 7.31
C VAL A 178 6.08 19.21 7.70
N CYS A 179 5.25 20.11 7.14
CA CYS A 179 5.31 21.55 7.47
C CYS A 179 4.64 21.91 8.79
N GLN A 180 3.85 21.01 9.37
CA GLN A 180 3.23 21.17 10.69
C GLN A 180 3.89 20.29 11.76
N ALA A 181 4.90 19.51 11.37
CA ALA A 181 5.64 18.66 12.29
C ALA A 181 6.51 19.52 13.22
N ARG A 182 6.65 19.07 14.48
CA ARG A 182 7.59 19.64 15.45
C ARG A 182 9.02 19.52 14.95
N SER A 183 9.37 18.35 14.44
CA SER A 183 10.67 18.05 13.86
C SER A 183 10.57 16.95 12.81
N VAL A 184 11.56 16.92 11.92
CA VAL A 184 11.75 15.91 10.89
C VAL A 184 13.13 15.31 11.04
N SER A 185 13.22 14.00 11.30
CA SER A 185 14.48 13.27 11.41
C SER A 185 14.68 12.37 10.20
N ILE A 186 15.83 12.49 9.52
CA ILE A 186 16.22 11.68 8.36
C ILE A 186 17.29 10.69 8.81
N PHE A 187 17.00 9.39 8.70
CA PHE A 187 17.94 8.33 9.07
C PHE A 187 18.58 7.68 7.84
N ALA A 188 19.79 7.16 8.03
CA ALA A 188 20.42 6.27 7.08
C ALA A 188 19.94 4.83 7.30
N PRO A 189 19.86 4.00 6.24
CA PRO A 189 19.53 2.58 6.37
C PRO A 189 20.61 1.82 7.16
N ASP A 190 20.27 0.64 7.68
CA ASP A 190 21.19 -0.16 8.53
C ASP A 190 22.42 -0.69 7.77
N HIS A 191 22.26 -0.98 6.48
CA HIS A 191 23.31 -1.54 5.63
C HIS A 191 23.49 -0.67 4.37
N PRO A 192 24.14 0.49 4.51
CA PRO A 192 24.43 1.37 3.38
C PRO A 192 25.39 0.67 2.41
N VAL A 193 25.01 0.56 1.15
CA VAL A 193 25.89 0.04 0.08
C VAL A 193 26.78 1.15 -0.48
N ASP A 194 26.22 2.36 -0.58
CA ASP A 194 26.89 3.54 -1.12
C ASP A 194 26.63 4.72 -0.17
N PHE A 195 27.69 5.14 0.52
CA PHE A 195 27.64 6.18 1.53
C PHE A 195 27.37 7.57 0.92
N GLU A 196 27.98 7.89 -0.22
CA GLU A 196 27.79 9.16 -0.93
C GLU A 196 26.36 9.29 -1.45
N ALA A 197 25.82 8.22 -2.03
CA ALA A 197 24.44 8.21 -2.51
C ALA A 197 23.43 8.38 -1.37
N ILE A 198 23.72 7.88 -0.17
CA ILE A 198 22.83 7.98 0.99
C ILE A 198 22.85 9.39 1.58
N ASP A 199 24.03 9.96 1.79
CA ASP A 199 24.15 11.34 2.27
C ASP A 199 23.56 12.32 1.24
N GLY A 200 23.82 12.09 -0.06
CA GLY A 200 23.21 12.85 -1.15
C GLY A 200 21.67 12.73 -1.19
N LYS A 201 21.13 11.54 -0.90
CA LYS A 201 19.68 11.33 -0.78
C LYS A 201 19.12 12.08 0.44
N ALA A 202 19.82 12.11 1.57
CA ALA A 202 19.39 12.86 2.74
C ALA A 202 19.31 14.38 2.45
N VAL A 203 20.32 14.93 1.76
CA VAL A 203 20.32 16.33 1.30
C VAL A 203 19.16 16.59 0.34
N LEU A 204 18.91 15.69 -0.62
CA LEU A 204 17.78 15.81 -1.56
C LEU A 204 16.43 15.82 -0.82
N ILE A 205 16.26 14.97 0.20
CA ILE A 205 15.05 14.94 1.02
C ILE A 205 14.88 16.25 1.78
N ALA A 206 15.92 16.72 2.49
CA ALA A 206 15.85 17.95 3.27
C ALA A 206 15.56 19.18 2.40
N THR A 207 16.26 19.33 1.28
CA THR A 207 16.01 20.42 0.32
C THR A 207 14.58 20.39 -0.24
N THR A 208 14.06 19.20 -0.55
CA THR A 208 12.67 19.03 -0.99
C THR A 208 11.69 19.48 0.10
N ILE A 209 11.91 19.11 1.37
CA ILE A 209 11.08 19.54 2.51
C ILE A 209 11.14 21.06 2.68
N ARG A 210 12.33 21.65 2.64
CA ARG A 210 12.51 23.11 2.73
C ARG A 210 11.75 23.83 1.61
N GLN A 211 11.90 23.38 0.37
CA GLN A 211 11.20 23.96 -0.77
C GLN A 211 9.68 23.81 -0.65
N PHE A 212 9.21 22.64 -0.20
CA PHE A 212 7.80 22.36 0.01
C PHE A 212 7.20 23.27 1.10
N CYS A 213 7.86 23.41 2.25
CA CYS A 213 7.36 24.20 3.37
C CYS A 213 7.56 25.70 3.23
N LYS A 214 8.49 26.15 2.38
CA LYS A 214 8.64 27.56 2.00
C LYS A 214 7.34 28.12 1.38
N ARG A 215 6.58 27.30 0.65
CA ARG A 215 5.27 27.70 0.06
C ARG A 215 4.22 28.00 1.12
N THR A 216 4.31 27.42 2.30
CA THR A 216 3.39 27.63 3.44
C THR A 216 4.01 28.48 4.55
N SER A 217 5.14 29.14 4.31
CA SER A 217 5.88 29.93 5.31
C SER A 217 6.23 29.15 6.58
N ALA A 218 6.40 27.83 6.47
CA ALA A 218 6.74 26.96 7.58
C ALA A 218 8.21 26.52 7.51
N THR A 219 8.86 26.39 8.67
CA THR A 219 10.26 26.01 8.80
C THR A 219 10.37 24.90 9.86
N PRO A 220 10.06 23.64 9.52
CA PRO A 220 10.20 22.54 10.48
C PRO A 220 11.67 22.34 10.86
N TYR A 221 11.94 21.87 12.09
CA TYR A 221 13.29 21.54 12.54
C TYR A 221 13.75 20.22 11.91
N ILE A 222 14.77 20.23 11.05
CA ILE A 222 15.25 19.07 10.30
C ILE A 222 16.59 18.58 10.87
N VAL A 223 16.60 17.33 11.33
CA VAL A 223 17.81 16.63 11.79
C VAL A 223 18.13 15.50 10.82
N SER A 224 19.39 15.34 10.44
CA SER A 224 19.80 14.21 9.60
C SER A 224 20.97 13.43 10.18
N GLU A 225 20.90 12.12 10.04
CA GLU A 225 22.08 11.26 10.11
C GLU A 225 22.89 11.43 8.82
N LEU A 226 24.21 11.59 8.97
CA LEU A 226 25.19 11.57 7.89
C LEU A 226 26.23 10.48 8.16
N LEU A 227 26.69 9.82 7.11
CA LEU A 227 27.60 8.69 7.24
C LEU A 227 29.08 9.08 7.12
N HIS A 228 29.42 10.13 6.36
CA HIS A 228 30.81 10.58 6.15
C HIS A 228 31.05 12.01 6.63
N GLU A 229 32.23 12.24 7.23
CA GLU A 229 32.59 13.57 7.75
C GLU A 229 32.88 14.57 6.63
N ASP A 230 33.45 14.12 5.51
CA ASP A 230 33.84 14.99 4.39
C ASP A 230 32.62 15.62 3.69
N HIS A 231 31.45 14.97 3.77
CA HIS A 231 30.20 15.51 3.23
C HIS A 231 29.65 16.69 4.04
N ILE A 232 30.14 16.91 5.26
CA ILE A 232 29.79 18.07 6.08
C ILE A 232 30.39 19.35 5.49
N GLN A 233 31.60 19.27 4.92
CA GLN A 233 32.30 20.44 4.37
C GLN A 233 31.79 20.82 2.97
N ASN A 234 31.28 19.84 2.21
CA ASN A 234 30.81 20.03 0.83
C ASN A 234 29.28 20.17 0.70
N SER A 235 28.50 19.73 1.68
CA SER A 235 27.05 19.95 1.68
C SER A 235 26.76 21.38 2.11
N ALA A 236 26.05 22.13 1.26
CA ALA A 236 25.50 23.43 1.62
C ALA A 236 24.62 23.28 2.88
N VAL A 237 25.15 23.76 4.01
CA VAL A 237 24.72 23.51 5.39
C VAL A 237 23.33 24.09 5.72
N ASP A 238 22.67 24.82 4.83
CA ASP A 238 21.42 25.51 5.15
C ASP A 238 20.16 24.62 5.12
N CYS A 239 20.25 23.38 4.63
CA CYS A 239 19.08 22.52 4.50
C CYS A 239 18.71 21.77 5.78
N PHE A 240 19.70 21.46 6.64
CA PHE A 240 19.50 20.84 7.96
C PHE A 240 19.66 21.88 9.06
N ASP A 241 18.88 21.76 10.14
CA ASP A 241 19.14 22.54 11.35
C ASP A 241 20.23 21.87 12.20
N GLU A 242 20.29 20.53 12.17
CA GLU A 242 21.27 19.73 12.89
C GLU A 242 21.62 18.47 12.09
N TRP A 243 22.86 17.99 12.24
CA TRP A 243 23.30 16.73 11.66
C TRP A 243 24.11 15.92 12.66
N LEU A 244 24.00 14.60 12.56
CA LEU A 244 24.67 13.64 13.44
C LEU A 244 25.46 12.64 12.61
N LEU A 245 26.75 12.51 12.90
CA LEU A 245 27.59 11.47 12.30
C LEU A 245 27.31 10.12 12.97
N SER A 246 27.05 9.07 12.19
CA SER A 246 26.64 7.76 12.73
C SER A 246 27.57 7.19 13.81
N HIS A 247 28.89 7.41 13.72
CA HIS A 247 29.87 6.88 14.67
C HIS A 247 30.14 7.78 15.88
N ARG A 248 29.94 9.10 15.77
CA ARG A 248 30.38 10.05 16.81
C ARG A 248 29.64 9.97 18.14
N PRO A 249 28.30 9.83 18.20
CA PRO A 249 27.58 9.70 19.47
C PRO A 249 28.06 8.50 20.27
N PHE A 250 28.32 7.38 19.61
CA PHE A 250 28.88 6.19 20.26
C PHE A 250 30.29 6.45 20.79
N SER A 251 31.19 7.00 19.97
CA SER A 251 32.57 7.32 20.40
C SER A 251 32.60 8.30 21.57
N HIS A 252 31.72 9.32 21.58
CA HIS A 252 31.62 10.29 22.67
C HIS A 252 31.05 9.68 23.95
N CYS A 253 30.01 8.85 23.83
CA CYS A 253 29.47 8.10 24.96
C CYS A 253 30.49 7.11 25.54
N MET A 254 31.28 6.45 24.69
CA MET A 254 32.37 5.57 25.11
C MET A 254 33.47 6.35 25.83
N ALA A 255 33.93 7.47 25.26
CA ALA A 255 34.92 8.33 25.90
C ALA A 255 34.44 8.84 27.27
N LYS A 256 33.19 9.33 27.36
CA LYS A 256 32.58 9.76 28.62
C LYS A 256 32.45 8.61 29.63
N SER A 257 32.12 7.40 29.17
CA SER A 257 31.96 6.24 30.06
C SER A 257 33.31 5.73 30.59
N VAL A 258 34.36 5.76 29.76
CA VAL A 258 35.73 5.43 30.18
C VAL A 258 36.25 6.47 31.17
N LEU A 259 35.98 7.76 30.94
CA LEU A 259 36.39 8.86 31.83
C LEU A 259 35.57 8.94 33.13
N LYS A 260 34.46 8.20 33.25
CA LYS A 260 33.65 8.13 34.48
C LYS A 260 34.25 7.24 35.57
N GLN A 261 35.49 6.78 35.44
CA GLN A 261 36.26 6.28 36.58
C GLN A 261 36.76 7.44 37.44
N HIS A 262 35.88 7.95 38.31
CA HIS A 262 36.08 8.34 39.71
C HIS A 262 34.80 8.96 40.26
#